data_AF-A0A804IIT5-F1
#
_entry.id   AF-A0A804IIT5-F1
#
_cell.length_a   1.000
_cell.length_b   1.000
_cell.length_c   1.000
_cell.angle_alpha   90.00
_cell.angle_beta   90.00
_cell.angle_gamma   90.00
#
_symmetry.space_group_name_H-M   'P 1'
#
loop_
_entity.id
_entity.type
_entity.pdbx_description
1 polymer ?
#
loop_
_entity_poly.entity_id
_entity_poly.type
_entity_poly.pdbx_seq_one_letter_code
_entity_poly.pdbx_strand_id
1 'polypeptide(L)'
;MSNSGLITKISGVSKAQLQRVAGLLLVVAVWVVYFVWWTPRRLERALRPQGLDGTPYRFPHGDREQSARLDREVHAKPMPFSHSIIPRVAPFTHRTVSQYGKISFTWAGSVPEVTITDVGLFFFKGDFTYESEKWVKHRRILNPAFHMEKLKQMLPAFRTYCNDLISKWENTVDVIARAAFGTSYEEGRRIYQLQAQQAVLFVQPARYLRIPGDK
;
A
#
# COMPACT_ATOMS: atom_id res chain seq x y z
N MET A 1 -47.87 2.56 -26.05
CA MET A 1 -47.17 1.31 -25.67
C MET A 1 -47.17 1.19 -24.14
N SER A 2 -47.50 -0.01 -23.67
CA SER A 2 -47.99 -0.41 -22.34
C SER A 2 -47.21 0.08 -21.10
N ASN A 3 -47.86 0.90 -20.27
CA ASN A 3 -47.59 1.03 -18.83
C ASN A 3 -48.76 0.49 -17.96
N SER A 4 -49.90 0.12 -18.57
CA SER A 4 -51.09 -0.36 -17.85
C SER A 4 -50.96 -1.81 -17.35
N GLY A 5 -50.06 -2.60 -17.94
CA GLY A 5 -49.79 -3.98 -17.54
C GLY A 5 -48.97 -4.13 -16.24
N LEU A 6 -48.19 -3.10 -15.85
CA LEU A 6 -47.43 -3.10 -14.60
C LEU A 6 -48.31 -2.76 -13.39
N ILE A 7 -49.24 -1.82 -13.55
CA ILE A 7 -50.12 -1.34 -12.47
C ILE A 7 -51.19 -2.39 -12.13
N THR A 8 -51.68 -3.13 -13.13
CA THR A 8 -52.66 -4.23 -12.94
C THR A 8 -52.06 -5.49 -12.32
N LYS A 9 -50.74 -5.69 -12.40
CA LYS A 9 -50.06 -6.82 -11.74
C LYS A 9 -49.86 -6.57 -10.24
N ILE A 10 -49.76 -5.31 -9.82
CA ILE A 10 -49.60 -4.89 -8.42
C ILE A 10 -50.93 -4.97 -7.65
N SER A 11 -52.08 -4.81 -8.32
CA SER A 11 -53.42 -4.92 -7.69
C SER A 11 -53.86 -6.35 -7.33
N GLY A 12 -53.14 -7.38 -7.79
CA GLY A 12 -53.43 -8.79 -7.48
C GLY A 12 -52.76 -9.31 -6.20
N VAL A 13 -51.97 -8.50 -5.51
CA VAL A 13 -51.25 -8.90 -4.29
C VAL A 13 -52.20 -8.79 -3.09
N SER A 14 -52.56 -9.92 -2.48
CA SER A 14 -53.45 -9.91 -1.32
C SER A 14 -52.79 -9.21 -0.12
N LYS A 15 -53.59 -8.58 0.76
CA LYS A 15 -53.10 -7.93 1.99
C LYS A 15 -52.22 -8.88 2.83
N ALA A 16 -52.54 -10.17 2.83
CA ALA A 16 -51.77 -11.20 3.51
C ALA A 16 -50.37 -11.43 2.89
N GLN A 17 -50.23 -11.31 1.56
CA GLN A 17 -48.93 -11.37 0.89
C GLN A 17 -48.07 -10.15 1.24
N LEU A 18 -48.66 -8.96 1.25
CA LEU A 18 -47.96 -7.74 1.68
C LEU A 18 -47.50 -7.82 3.15
N GLN A 19 -48.34 -8.34 4.05
CA GLN A 19 -47.97 -8.53 5.45
C GLN A 19 -46.82 -9.54 5.63
N ARG A 20 -46.80 -10.64 4.86
CA ARG A 20 -45.70 -11.62 4.89
C ARG A 20 -44.38 -11.02 4.41
N VAL A 21 -44.41 -10.27 3.30
CA VAL A 21 -43.23 -9.58 2.79
C VAL A 21 -42.74 -8.53 3.77
N ALA A 22 -43.64 -7.72 4.34
CA ALA A 22 -43.29 -6.73 5.35
C ALA A 22 -42.68 -7.38 6.61
N GLY A 23 -43.24 -8.51 7.07
CA GLY A 23 -42.70 -9.28 8.18
C GLY A 23 -41.29 -9.82 7.89
N LEU A 24 -41.08 -10.37 6.70
CA LEU A 24 -39.75 -10.84 6.26
C LEU A 24 -38.73 -9.70 6.23
N LEU A 25 -39.09 -8.54 5.67
CA LEU A 25 -38.21 -7.36 5.62
C LEU A 25 -37.85 -6.87 7.02
N LEU A 26 -38.79 -6.90 7.96
CA LEU A 26 -38.56 -6.50 9.34
C LEU A 26 -37.59 -7.47 10.04
N VAL A 27 -37.76 -8.78 9.84
CA VAL A 27 -36.82 -9.79 10.36
C VAL A 27 -35.41 -9.59 9.77
N VAL A 28 -35.30 -9.37 8.46
CA VAL A 28 -34.01 -9.10 7.81
C VAL A 28 -33.39 -7.81 8.36
N ALA A 29 -34.17 -6.74 8.53
CA ALA A 29 -33.68 -5.48 9.08
C ALA A 29 -33.16 -5.64 10.52
N VAL A 30 -33.89 -6.37 11.38
CA VAL A 30 -33.44 -6.67 12.74
C VAL A 30 -32.16 -7.50 12.72
N TRP A 31 -32.07 -8.51 11.86
CA TRP A 31 -30.87 -9.33 11.71
C TRP A 31 -29.66 -8.51 11.23
N VAL A 32 -29.86 -7.60 10.27
CA VAL A 32 -28.82 -6.69 9.78
C VAL A 32 -28.36 -5.73 10.88
N VAL A 33 -29.29 -5.12 11.63
CA VAL A 33 -28.94 -4.24 12.76
C VAL A 33 -28.16 -5.02 13.83
N TYR A 34 -28.59 -6.24 14.16
CA TYR A 34 -27.86 -7.09 15.10
C TYR A 34 -26.45 -7.42 14.60
N PHE A 35 -26.31 -7.80 13.33
CA PHE A 35 -25.03 -8.19 12.75
C PHE A 35 -24.07 -7.01 12.58
N VAL A 36 -24.54 -5.89 12.02
CA VAL A 36 -23.67 -4.76 11.66
C VAL A 36 -23.47 -3.80 12.82
N TRP A 37 -24.40 -3.69 13.78
CA TRP A 37 -24.28 -2.75 14.89
C TRP A 37 -23.99 -3.43 16.24
N TRP A 38 -24.72 -4.49 16.57
CA TRP A 38 -24.61 -5.12 17.90
C TRP A 38 -23.38 -6.00 18.04
N THR A 39 -23.10 -6.84 17.03
CA THR A 39 -21.96 -7.77 17.04
C THR A 39 -20.61 -7.08 17.23
N PRO A 40 -20.28 -6.01 16.48
CA PRO A 40 -18.99 -5.32 16.63
C PRO A 40 -18.83 -4.71 18.01
N ARG A 41 -19.88 -4.06 18.55
CA ARG A 41 -19.85 -3.47 19.89
C ARG A 41 -19.67 -4.52 20.99
N ARG A 42 -20.27 -5.71 20.82
CA ARG A 42 -20.09 -6.82 21.78
C ARG A 42 -18.66 -7.34 21.74
N LEU A 43 -18.10 -7.53 20.54
CA LEU A 43 -16.74 -8.01 20.36
C LEU A 43 -15.71 -7.02 20.88
N GLU A 44 -15.89 -5.72 20.62
CA GLU A 44 -15.01 -4.67 21.15
C GLU A 44 -14.96 -4.70 22.69
N ARG A 45 -16.12 -4.80 23.34
CA ARG A 45 -16.19 -4.91 24.81
C ARG A 45 -15.60 -6.20 25.35
N ALA A 46 -15.56 -7.28 24.56
CA ALA A 46 -14.96 -8.54 24.97
C ALA A 46 -13.43 -8.54 24.78
N LEU A 47 -12.91 -7.85 23.76
CA LEU A 47 -11.49 -7.82 23.42
C LEU A 47 -10.69 -6.85 24.30
N ARG A 48 -11.25 -5.66 24.61
CA ARG A 48 -10.55 -4.64 25.41
C ARG A 48 -10.12 -5.14 26.80
N PRO A 49 -10.96 -5.87 27.57
CA PRO A 49 -10.55 -6.44 28.86
C PRO A 49 -9.47 -7.53 28.76
N GLN A 50 -9.28 -8.14 27.58
CA GLN A 50 -8.22 -9.14 27.36
C GLN A 50 -6.84 -8.49 27.13
N GLY A 51 -6.72 -7.17 27.28
CA GLY A 51 -5.48 -6.42 27.04
C GLY A 51 -5.20 -6.14 25.57
N LEU A 52 -6.15 -6.45 24.68
CA LEU A 52 -6.08 -6.13 23.27
C LEU A 52 -6.62 -4.71 23.06
N ASP A 53 -5.75 -3.79 22.63
CA ASP A 53 -6.17 -2.45 22.23
C ASP A 53 -6.22 -2.33 20.70
N GLY A 54 -6.96 -1.34 20.21
CA GLY A 54 -7.24 -1.25 18.78
C GLY A 54 -8.19 -0.13 18.42
N THR A 55 -8.47 -0.04 17.12
CA THR A 55 -9.37 0.98 16.57
C THR A 55 -10.82 0.75 17.01
N PRO A 56 -11.57 1.82 17.33
CA PRO A 56 -12.99 1.70 17.61
C PRO A 56 -13.76 1.34 16.34
N TYR A 57 -14.85 0.56 16.47
CA TYR A 57 -15.65 0.18 15.31
C TYR A 57 -16.30 1.40 14.62
N ARG A 58 -16.14 1.51 13.29
CA ARG A 58 -16.81 2.53 12.47
C ARG A 58 -17.82 1.90 11.52
N PHE A 59 -19.08 2.29 11.70
CA PHE A 59 -20.15 1.82 10.84
C PHE A 59 -20.08 2.44 9.43
N PRO A 60 -20.38 1.69 8.36
CA PRO A 60 -20.55 0.23 8.29
C PRO A 60 -19.26 -0.53 7.92
N HIS A 61 -18.30 0.15 7.27
CA HIS A 61 -17.16 -0.50 6.62
C HIS A 61 -15.94 -0.72 7.52
N GLY A 62 -16.02 -0.39 8.81
CA GLY A 62 -14.91 -0.45 9.73
C GLY A 62 -13.80 0.51 9.31
N ASP A 63 -12.58 0.00 9.20
CA ASP A 63 -11.39 0.80 8.90
C ASP A 63 -11.05 0.88 7.41
N ARG A 64 -11.85 0.26 6.52
CA ARG A 64 -11.56 0.20 5.07
C ARG A 64 -11.34 1.58 4.44
N GLU A 65 -12.20 2.54 4.76
CA GLU A 65 -12.10 3.89 4.21
C GLU A 65 -10.84 4.62 4.70
N GLN A 66 -10.51 4.46 5.99
CA GLN A 66 -9.31 5.06 6.56
C GLN A 66 -8.03 4.44 5.99
N SER A 67 -8.00 3.12 5.82
CA SER A 67 -6.90 2.41 5.16
C SER A 67 -6.71 2.92 3.73
N ALA A 68 -7.76 2.92 2.92
CA ALA A 68 -7.70 3.36 1.52
C ALA A 68 -7.27 4.83 1.39
N ARG A 69 -7.69 5.69 2.32
CA ARG A 69 -7.22 7.08 2.37
C ARG A 69 -5.73 7.16 2.67
N LEU A 70 -5.25 6.43 3.68
CA LEU A 70 -3.83 6.40 4.03
C LEU A 70 -2.97 5.89 2.88
N ASP A 71 -3.44 4.82 2.21
CA ASP A 71 -2.76 4.26 1.04
C ASP A 71 -2.64 5.31 -0.07
N ARG A 72 -3.74 6.02 -0.39
CA ARG A 72 -3.71 7.10 -1.40
C ARG A 72 -2.74 8.21 -1.03
N GLU A 73 -2.79 8.70 0.21
CA GLU A 73 -1.92 9.78 0.69
C GLU A 73 -0.44 9.39 0.65
N VAL A 74 -0.14 8.13 0.98
CA VAL A 74 1.21 7.59 0.98
C VAL A 74 1.69 7.39 -0.46
N HIS A 75 0.90 6.73 -1.32
CA HIS A 75 1.28 6.48 -2.70
C HIS A 75 1.40 7.75 -3.56
N ALA A 76 0.67 8.82 -3.23
CA ALA A 76 0.80 10.12 -3.89
C ALA A 76 2.17 10.78 -3.65
N LYS A 77 2.86 10.45 -2.55
CA LYS A 77 4.21 10.98 -2.27
C LYS A 77 5.27 10.19 -3.04
N PRO A 78 6.36 10.81 -3.51
CA PRO A 78 7.48 10.07 -4.10
C PRO A 78 8.07 9.07 -3.09
N MET A 79 8.62 7.97 -3.59
CA MET A 79 9.19 6.92 -2.75
C MET A 79 10.46 7.43 -2.05
N PRO A 80 10.57 7.34 -0.72
CA PRO A 80 11.77 7.76 -0.01
C PRO A 80 12.92 6.77 -0.25
N PHE A 81 14.14 7.27 -0.37
CA PHE A 81 15.36 6.46 -0.36
C PHE A 81 15.70 6.05 1.08
N SER A 82 14.92 5.15 1.66
CA SER A 82 15.12 4.63 3.02
C SER A 82 14.87 3.12 3.08
N HIS A 83 15.56 2.44 3.99
CA HIS A 83 15.37 1.02 4.26
C HIS A 83 14.05 0.73 5.03
N SER A 84 13.41 1.75 5.59
CA SER A 84 12.12 1.61 6.29
C SER A 84 10.95 1.63 5.29
N ILE A 85 10.69 0.48 4.69
CA ILE A 85 9.63 0.33 3.67
C ILE A 85 8.24 0.04 4.25
N ILE A 86 8.15 -0.41 5.51
CA ILE A 86 6.89 -0.78 6.18
C ILE A 86 5.83 0.34 6.14
N PRO A 87 6.16 1.62 6.46
CA PRO A 87 5.18 2.71 6.41
C PRO A 87 4.66 2.99 4.99
N ARG A 88 5.33 2.48 3.95
CA ARG A 88 4.91 2.60 2.55
C ARG A 88 4.00 1.45 2.11
N VAL A 89 4.34 0.23 2.51
CA VAL A 89 3.66 -1.00 2.06
C VAL A 89 2.41 -1.31 2.88
N ALA A 90 2.44 -1.01 4.17
CA ALA A 90 1.32 -1.25 5.09
C ALA A 90 1.13 -0.03 6.01
N PRO A 91 0.79 1.15 5.46
CA PRO A 91 0.76 2.39 6.22
C PRO A 91 -0.25 2.35 7.37
N PHE A 92 -1.42 1.74 7.13
CA PHE A 92 -2.46 1.60 8.16
C PHE A 92 -1.98 0.71 9.31
N THR A 93 -1.49 -0.50 9.02
CA THR A 93 -0.97 -1.42 10.06
C THR A 93 0.20 -0.81 10.82
N HIS A 94 1.13 -0.13 10.13
CA HIS A 94 2.24 0.58 10.77
C HIS A 94 1.74 1.62 11.78
N ARG A 95 0.70 2.39 11.41
CA ARG A 95 0.09 3.39 12.28
C ARG A 95 -0.63 2.75 13.47
N THR A 96 -1.36 1.67 13.26
CA THR A 96 -2.08 0.99 14.36
C THR A 96 -1.10 0.38 15.34
N VAL A 97 -0.03 -0.26 14.85
CA VAL A 97 1.01 -0.84 15.70
C VAL A 97 1.78 0.22 16.48
N SER A 98 2.05 1.38 15.86
CA SER A 98 2.72 2.47 16.57
C SER A 98 1.84 3.13 17.64
N GLN A 99 0.51 3.08 17.48
CA GLN A 99 -0.44 3.69 18.41
C GLN A 99 -0.88 2.74 19.55
N TYR A 100 -1.17 1.48 19.21
CA TYR A 100 -1.80 0.51 20.12
C TYR A 100 -0.87 -0.64 20.52
N GLY A 101 0.33 -0.70 19.93
CA GLY A 101 1.33 -1.72 20.23
C GLY A 101 1.31 -2.91 19.27
N LYS A 102 2.22 -3.85 19.52
CA LYS A 102 2.49 -5.01 18.65
C LYS A 102 1.30 -5.94 18.45
N ILE A 103 0.47 -6.08 19.49
CA ILE A 103 -0.76 -6.86 19.47
C ILE A 103 -1.91 -5.87 19.48
N SER A 104 -2.55 -5.67 18.34
CA SER A 104 -3.68 -4.75 18.21
C SER A 104 -4.77 -5.29 17.30
N PHE A 105 -6.00 -4.81 17.46
CA PHE A 105 -7.11 -5.20 16.58
C PHE A 105 -7.60 -4.04 15.71
N THR A 106 -8.11 -4.39 14.52
CA THR A 106 -8.69 -3.47 13.52
C THR A 106 -9.99 -4.03 12.96
N TRP A 107 -10.75 -3.25 12.20
CA TRP A 107 -12.06 -3.67 11.68
C TRP A 107 -12.08 -3.87 10.17
N ALA A 108 -12.30 -5.12 9.73
CA ALA A 108 -12.60 -5.48 8.36
C ALA A 108 -14.13 -5.54 8.16
N GLY A 109 -14.76 -4.39 7.89
CA GLY A 109 -16.22 -4.31 7.98
C GLY A 109 -16.68 -4.54 9.42
N SER A 110 -17.66 -5.43 9.63
CA SER A 110 -18.17 -5.80 10.96
C SER A 110 -17.35 -6.86 11.69
N VAL A 111 -16.26 -7.36 11.09
CA VAL A 111 -15.42 -8.42 11.66
C VAL A 111 -14.14 -7.82 12.25
N PRO A 112 -13.81 -8.09 13.53
CA PRO A 112 -12.55 -7.65 14.11
C PRO A 112 -11.42 -8.57 13.62
N GLU A 113 -10.31 -7.95 13.25
CA GLU A 113 -9.10 -8.60 12.80
C GLU A 113 -7.97 -8.29 13.78
N VAL A 114 -7.46 -9.32 14.45
CA VAL A 114 -6.37 -9.19 15.41
C VAL A 114 -5.04 -9.34 14.67
N THR A 115 -4.19 -8.34 14.78
CA THR A 115 -2.83 -8.33 14.23
C THR A 115 -1.84 -8.58 15.36
N ILE A 116 -1.11 -9.68 15.28
CA ILE A 116 -0.01 -10.02 16.18
C ILE A 116 1.28 -9.76 15.42
N THR A 117 1.95 -8.66 15.74
CA THR A 117 3.18 -8.23 15.06
C THR A 117 4.37 -8.48 15.99
N ASP A 118 4.77 -9.74 16.13
CA ASP A 118 6.05 -10.08 16.73
C ASP A 118 7.04 -10.43 15.62
N VAL A 119 8.11 -9.62 15.52
CA VAL A 119 9.33 -9.87 14.72
C VAL A 119 9.14 -9.96 13.19
N GLY A 120 9.41 -8.87 12.46
CA GLY A 120 9.73 -8.86 11.02
C GLY A 120 8.64 -9.31 10.04
N LEU A 121 7.50 -9.74 10.55
CA LEU A 121 6.48 -10.45 9.81
C LEU A 121 5.25 -9.57 9.55
N PHE A 122 5.43 -8.45 8.86
CA PHE A 122 4.33 -7.80 8.15
C PHE A 122 3.96 -8.67 6.94
N PHE A 123 3.44 -9.88 7.18
CA PHE A 123 2.86 -10.66 6.09
C PHE A 123 1.63 -9.90 5.59
N PHE A 124 1.69 -9.61 4.30
CA PHE A 124 0.66 -9.05 3.45
C PHE A 124 -0.75 -9.36 3.97
N LYS A 125 -1.49 -8.29 4.27
CA LYS A 125 -2.90 -8.27 4.62
C LYS A 125 -3.76 -8.56 3.38
N GLY A 126 -3.51 -9.71 2.76
CA GLY A 126 -4.37 -10.29 1.73
C GLY A 126 -5.48 -11.09 2.41
N ASP A 127 -6.68 -11.05 1.86
CA ASP A 127 -7.85 -11.75 2.37
C ASP A 127 -7.70 -13.29 2.16
N PHE A 128 -6.80 -13.93 2.92
CA PHE A 128 -6.28 -15.27 2.63
C PHE A 128 -7.18 -16.43 3.07
N THR A 129 -8.34 -16.16 3.69
CA THR A 129 -9.19 -17.25 4.19
C THR A 129 -9.88 -18.02 3.05
N TYR A 130 -10.16 -17.37 1.91
CA TYR A 130 -10.67 -18.03 0.69
C TYR A 130 -9.55 -18.48 -0.28
N GLU A 131 -8.33 -18.01 -0.07
CA GLU A 131 -7.22 -18.14 -1.02
C GLU A 131 -6.16 -19.17 -0.60
N SER A 132 -6.32 -19.84 0.54
CA SER A 132 -5.35 -20.80 1.09
C SER A 132 -5.08 -22.00 0.16
N GLU A 133 -6.12 -22.61 -0.42
CA GLU A 133 -5.95 -23.73 -1.36
C GLU A 133 -5.34 -23.30 -2.70
N LYS A 134 -5.76 -22.14 -3.22
CA LYS A 134 -5.17 -21.55 -4.43
C LYS A 134 -3.71 -21.22 -4.17
N TRP A 135 -3.40 -20.64 -3.03
CA TRP A 135 -2.03 -20.34 -2.61
C TRP A 135 -1.17 -21.60 -2.54
N VAL A 136 -1.66 -22.67 -1.90
CA VAL A 136 -0.96 -23.96 -1.85
C VAL A 136 -0.67 -24.49 -3.25
N LYS A 137 -1.64 -24.40 -4.18
CA LYS A 137 -1.45 -24.79 -5.58
C LYS A 137 -0.39 -23.92 -6.29
N HIS A 138 -0.47 -22.59 -6.17
CA HIS A 138 0.50 -21.68 -6.78
C HIS A 138 1.90 -21.88 -6.20
N ARG A 139 2.04 -22.03 -4.88
CA ARG A 139 3.32 -22.33 -4.22
C ARG A 139 3.90 -23.66 -4.68
N ARG A 140 3.07 -24.68 -4.86
CA ARG A 140 3.50 -26.01 -5.31
C ARG A 140 4.10 -25.97 -6.72
N ILE A 141 3.57 -25.13 -7.60
CA ILE A 141 4.08 -24.93 -8.95
C ILE A 141 5.33 -24.04 -8.95
N LEU A 142 5.32 -22.99 -8.11
CA LEU A 142 6.33 -21.95 -8.11
C LEU A 142 7.61 -22.41 -7.38
N ASN A 143 7.50 -23.01 -6.19
CA ASN A 143 8.65 -23.34 -5.36
C ASN A 143 9.75 -24.15 -6.08
N PRO A 144 9.44 -25.19 -6.89
CA PRO A 144 10.45 -25.95 -7.62
C PRO A 144 11.32 -25.09 -8.54
N ALA A 145 10.77 -24.03 -9.14
CA ALA A 145 11.51 -23.11 -10.01
C ALA A 145 12.49 -22.21 -9.23
N PHE A 146 12.25 -22.02 -7.92
CA PHE A 146 13.08 -21.25 -7.01
C PHE A 146 13.90 -22.12 -6.06
N HIS A 147 14.09 -23.41 -6.37
CA HIS A 147 15.02 -24.26 -5.63
C HIS A 147 16.47 -23.79 -5.84
N MET A 148 17.29 -23.99 -4.81
CA MET A 148 18.66 -23.48 -4.79
C MET A 148 19.51 -23.94 -5.98
N GLU A 149 19.29 -25.15 -6.49
CA GLU A 149 19.99 -25.67 -7.67
C GLU A 149 19.67 -24.91 -8.94
N LYS A 150 18.38 -24.57 -9.16
CA LYS A 150 17.93 -23.76 -10.29
C LYS A 150 18.38 -22.31 -10.14
N LEU A 151 18.30 -21.76 -8.93
CA LEU A 151 18.79 -20.41 -8.64
C LEU A 151 20.30 -20.30 -8.91
N LYS A 152 21.12 -21.27 -8.46
CA LYS A 152 22.56 -21.30 -8.75
C LYS A 152 22.86 -21.33 -10.25
N GLN A 153 22.04 -22.04 -11.04
CA GLN A 153 22.17 -22.09 -12.50
C GLN A 153 21.75 -20.77 -13.18
N MET A 154 20.79 -20.03 -12.61
CA MET A 154 20.35 -18.74 -13.15
C MET A 154 21.29 -17.59 -12.81
N LEU A 155 22.02 -17.65 -11.69
CA LEU A 155 22.92 -16.58 -11.24
C LEU A 155 23.96 -16.16 -12.29
N PRO A 156 24.66 -17.06 -13.01
CA PRO A 156 25.55 -16.68 -14.09
C PRO A 156 24.86 -15.87 -15.20
N ALA A 157 23.65 -16.27 -15.61
CA ALA A 157 22.88 -15.57 -16.64
C ALA A 157 22.42 -14.17 -16.18
N PHE A 158 22.02 -14.03 -14.91
CA PHE A 158 21.73 -12.72 -14.34
C PHE A 158 22.98 -11.84 -14.26
N ARG A 159 24.13 -12.41 -13.87
CA ARG A 159 25.39 -11.68 -13.81
C ARG A 159 25.82 -11.16 -15.17
N THR A 160 25.76 -11.99 -16.21
CA THR A 160 26.07 -11.56 -17.58
C THR A 160 25.11 -10.47 -18.04
N TYR A 161 23.82 -10.63 -17.80
CA TYR A 161 22.82 -9.62 -18.16
C TYR A 161 23.04 -8.27 -17.45
N CYS A 162 23.32 -8.29 -16.14
CA CYS A 162 23.62 -7.07 -15.40
C CYS A 162 24.89 -6.38 -15.91
N ASN A 163 25.95 -7.14 -16.24
CA ASN A 163 27.16 -6.58 -16.84
C ASN A 163 26.88 -5.95 -18.22
N ASP A 164 26.06 -6.60 -19.05
CA ASP A 164 25.66 -6.06 -20.35
C ASP A 164 24.83 -4.78 -20.21
N LEU A 165 23.95 -4.70 -19.21
CA LEU A 165 23.22 -3.46 -18.92
C LEU A 165 24.16 -2.36 -18.47
N ILE A 166 25.06 -2.63 -17.51
CA ILE A 166 26.01 -1.64 -16.99
C ILE A 166 26.88 -1.10 -18.12
N SER A 167 27.47 -1.97 -18.94
CA SER A 167 28.31 -1.55 -20.07
C SER A 167 27.55 -0.71 -21.10
N LYS A 168 26.29 -1.03 -21.39
CA LYS A 168 25.43 -0.19 -22.25
C LYS A 168 25.17 1.18 -21.63
N TRP A 169 24.91 1.24 -20.34
CA TRP A 169 24.71 2.49 -19.61
C TRP A 169 25.98 3.34 -19.62
N GLU A 170 27.14 2.75 -19.34
CA GLU A 170 28.45 3.43 -19.38
C GLU A 170 28.74 4.02 -20.76
N ASN A 171 28.50 3.26 -21.83
CA ASN A 171 28.65 3.75 -23.19
C ASN A 171 27.71 4.93 -23.50
N THR A 172 26.45 4.86 -23.04
CA THR A 172 25.48 5.94 -23.26
C THR A 172 25.90 7.22 -22.54
N VAL A 173 26.37 7.09 -21.30
CA VAL A 173 26.89 8.20 -20.50
C VAL A 173 28.14 8.82 -21.16
N ASP A 174 29.03 8.00 -21.68
CA ASP A 174 30.23 8.45 -22.38
C ASP A 174 29.92 9.17 -23.71
N VAL A 175 28.90 8.74 -24.46
CA VAL A 175 28.39 9.47 -25.65
C VAL A 175 27.85 10.84 -25.28
N ILE A 176 27.07 10.94 -24.19
CA ILE A 176 26.54 12.23 -23.70
C ILE A 176 27.69 13.14 -23.27
N ALA A 177 28.69 12.61 -22.57
CA ALA A 177 29.85 13.40 -22.15
C ALA A 177 30.64 13.96 -23.36
N ARG A 178 30.84 13.14 -24.41
CA ARG A 178 31.46 13.62 -25.65
C ARG A 178 30.63 14.69 -26.35
N ALA A 179 29.31 14.57 -26.35
CA ALA A 179 28.44 15.56 -26.97
C ALA A 179 28.38 16.89 -26.18
N ALA A 180 28.31 16.82 -24.85
CA ALA A 180 28.17 18.00 -23.99
C ALA A 180 29.50 18.74 -23.77
N PHE A 181 30.60 18.01 -23.62
CA PHE A 181 31.90 18.56 -23.23
C PHE A 181 33.02 18.35 -24.26
N GLY A 182 32.79 17.57 -25.31
CA GLY A 182 33.83 17.21 -26.29
C GLY A 182 34.83 16.16 -25.77
N THR A 183 34.62 15.60 -24.57
CA THR A 183 35.58 14.74 -23.86
C THR A 183 34.90 13.45 -23.35
N SER A 184 35.68 12.50 -22.81
CA SER A 184 35.13 11.27 -22.21
C SER A 184 34.36 11.54 -20.90
N TYR A 185 33.57 10.58 -20.44
CA TYR A 185 32.84 10.70 -19.16
C TYR A 185 33.76 10.95 -17.95
N GLU A 186 34.85 10.21 -17.82
CA GLU A 186 35.79 10.37 -16.69
C GLU A 186 36.45 11.75 -16.68
N GLU A 187 36.79 12.28 -17.86
CA GLU A 187 37.32 13.64 -18.01
C GLU A 187 36.24 14.68 -17.68
N GLY A 188 35.02 14.50 -18.22
CA GLY A 188 33.88 15.38 -17.99
C GLY A 188 33.49 15.46 -16.51
N ARG A 189 33.57 14.34 -15.78
CA ARG A 189 33.36 14.30 -14.33
C ARG A 189 34.38 15.16 -13.57
N ARG A 190 35.64 15.15 -13.97
CA ARG A 190 36.69 16.01 -13.39
C ARG A 190 36.44 17.48 -13.70
N ILE A 191 36.07 17.80 -14.94
CA ILE A 191 35.74 19.18 -15.36
C ILE A 191 34.57 19.72 -14.53
N TYR A 192 33.49 18.95 -14.38
CA TYR A 192 32.34 19.33 -13.58
C TYR A 192 32.69 19.56 -12.10
N GLN A 193 33.53 18.69 -11.51
CA GLN A 193 34.01 18.87 -10.14
C GLN A 193 34.84 20.14 -9.98
N LEU A 194 35.73 20.44 -10.93
CA LEU A 194 36.53 21.66 -10.94
C LEU A 194 35.64 22.90 -11.10
N GLN A 195 34.64 22.86 -11.97
CA GLN A 195 33.64 23.92 -12.11
C GLN A 195 32.84 24.14 -10.82
N ALA A 196 32.43 23.07 -10.13
CA ALA A 196 31.73 23.18 -8.85
C ALA A 196 32.63 23.79 -7.76
N GLN A 197 33.92 23.42 -7.71
CA GLN A 197 34.88 24.01 -6.78
C GLN A 197 35.14 25.50 -7.10
N GLN A 198 35.31 25.85 -8.38
CA GLN A 198 35.44 27.23 -8.81
C GLN A 198 34.19 28.05 -8.50
N ALA A 199 32.99 27.50 -8.70
CA ALA A 199 31.73 28.18 -8.37
C ALA A 199 31.64 28.50 -6.87
N VAL A 200 32.04 27.58 -5.99
CA VAL A 200 32.11 27.85 -4.54
C VAL A 200 33.12 28.96 -4.24
N LEU A 201 34.31 28.91 -4.83
CA LEU A 201 35.35 29.93 -4.65
C LEU A 201 34.97 31.28 -5.23
N PHE A 202 34.09 31.35 -6.23
CA PHE A 202 33.58 32.60 -6.80
C PHE A 202 32.43 33.18 -5.96
N VAL A 203 31.56 32.33 -5.41
CA VAL A 203 30.42 32.73 -4.57
C VAL A 203 30.86 33.17 -3.17
N GLN A 204 31.90 32.56 -2.60
CA GLN A 204 32.44 32.89 -1.27
C GLN A 204 32.82 34.37 -1.13
N PRO A 205 33.69 34.97 -1.98
CA PRO A 205 34.01 36.39 -1.93
C PRO A 205 32.87 37.27 -2.47
N ALA A 206 32.05 36.79 -3.41
CA ALA A 206 30.88 37.54 -3.91
C ALA A 206 29.82 37.81 -2.83
N ARG A 207 29.75 37.00 -1.76
CA ARG A 207 28.94 37.31 -0.56
C ARG A 207 29.46 38.49 0.27
N TYR A 208 30.71 38.87 0.10
CA TYR A 208 31.35 40.01 0.79
C TYR A 208 31.70 41.16 -0.15
N LEU A 209 31.59 40.96 -1.47
CA LEU A 209 31.83 41.98 -2.48
C LEU A 209 30.65 42.94 -2.52
N ARG A 210 30.72 44.00 -1.72
CA ARG A 210 29.77 45.11 -1.76
C ARG A 210 29.93 45.82 -3.10
N ILE A 211 28.88 45.81 -3.94
CA ILE A 211 28.86 46.52 -5.22
C ILE A 211 29.09 48.02 -4.93
N PRO A 212 30.09 48.67 -5.54
CA PRO A 212 30.31 50.10 -5.37
C PRO A 212 29.15 50.85 -6.04
N GLY A 213 28.13 51.22 -5.27
CA GLY A 213 26.94 51.90 -5.78
C GLY A 213 25.66 51.74 -4.96
N ASP A 214 25.56 50.75 -4.07
CA ASP A 214 24.39 50.60 -3.18
C ASP A 214 24.44 51.64 -2.04
N LYS A 215 23.79 52.79 -2.29
CA LYS A 215 23.26 53.71 -1.28
C LYS A 215 21.74 53.61 -1.26
#